data_AF-A0A4V2YPE0-F1
#
_entry.id   AF-A0A4V2YPE0-F1
#
_cell.length_a   1.000
_cell.length_b   1.000
_cell.length_c   1.000
_cell.angle_alpha   90.00
_cell.angle_beta   90.00
_cell.angle_gamma   90.00
#
_symmetry.space_group_name_H-M   'P 1'
#
loop_
_entity.id
_entity.type
_entity.pdbx_description
1 polymer ?
#
loop_
_entity_poly.entity_id
_entity_poly.type
_entity_poly.pdbx_seq_one_letter_code
_entity_poly.pdbx_strand_id
1 'polypeptide(L)'
;MALRMGKDTGSFVPGLAGERMRPAVVARAFRALPSAHREILTETVFRERSVNEAAALLGVPVDVVKVRVYHALHALHAALNGPRPTA
;
A
#
# COMPACT_ATOMS: atom_id res chain seq x y z
N MET A 1 -26.84 17.44 -1.43
CA MET A 1 -26.69 16.72 -0.14
C MET A 1 -25.30 16.13 -0.08
N ALA A 2 -24.45 16.63 0.82
CA ALA A 2 -23.07 16.17 0.99
C ALA A 2 -23.04 15.13 2.11
N LEU A 3 -22.95 13.84 1.76
CA LEU A 3 -22.62 12.81 2.76
C LEU A 3 -21.13 12.81 3.01
N ARG A 4 -20.76 13.50 4.08
CA ARG A 4 -19.51 13.33 4.82
C ARG A 4 -19.54 11.92 5.44
N MET A 5 -18.86 10.96 4.82
CA MET A 5 -18.80 9.58 5.32
C MET A 5 -17.36 9.20 5.68
N GLY A 6 -17.16 8.90 6.98
CA GLY A 6 -16.19 7.93 7.48
C GLY A 6 -14.71 8.26 7.33
N LYS A 7 -14.22 9.10 8.24
CA LYS A 7 -12.79 9.41 8.42
C LYS A 7 -12.20 8.42 9.43
N ASP A 8 -12.19 7.12 9.12
CA ASP A 8 -11.71 6.06 10.02
C ASP A 8 -10.60 5.22 9.37
N THR A 9 -9.76 5.84 8.55
CA THR A 9 -8.49 5.23 8.17
C THR A 9 -7.57 5.36 9.37
N GLY A 10 -7.57 4.34 10.23
CA GLY A 10 -6.65 4.20 11.34
C GLY A 10 -5.26 4.63 10.91
N SER A 11 -4.66 5.51 11.70
CA SER A 11 -3.33 6.07 11.51
C SER A 11 -2.31 4.97 11.26
N PHE A 12 -2.09 4.64 9.99
CA PHE A 12 -0.99 3.78 9.58
C PHE A 12 0.26 4.65 9.63
N VAL A 13 1.03 4.50 10.69
CA VAL A 13 2.33 5.15 10.84
C VAL A 13 3.39 4.07 10.53
N PRO A 14 3.86 3.94 9.28
CA PRO A 14 4.99 3.09 9.00
C PRO A 14 6.27 3.85 9.36
N GLY A 15 6.98 3.35 10.37
CA GLY A 15 8.35 3.74 10.67
C GLY A 15 8.52 4.31 12.08
N LEU A 16 8.86 3.45 13.03
CA LEU A 16 9.54 3.91 14.24
C LEU A 16 11.03 4.10 13.91
N ALA A 17 11.50 5.33 14.12
CA ALA A 17 12.90 5.74 14.33
C ALA A 17 13.91 5.68 13.15
N GLY A 18 14.29 6.87 12.67
CA GLY A 18 15.71 7.25 12.55
C GLY A 18 16.45 6.96 11.24
N GLU A 19 16.15 5.89 10.51
CA GLU A 19 16.83 5.64 9.23
C GLU A 19 15.99 6.18 8.05
N ARG A 20 16.52 7.19 7.36
CA ARG A 20 15.98 7.58 6.05
C ARG A 20 16.11 6.39 5.11
N MET A 21 15.01 5.69 4.90
CA MET A 21 14.98 4.56 3.99
C MET A 21 15.38 5.05 2.59
N ARG A 22 16.42 4.46 2.01
CA ARG A 22 16.93 4.93 0.71
C ARG A 22 15.85 4.73 -0.36
N PRO A 23 15.53 5.75 -1.17
CA PRO A 23 14.51 5.63 -2.23
C PRO A 23 14.71 4.43 -3.16
N ALA A 24 15.96 4.06 -3.42
CA ALA A 24 16.32 2.89 -4.24
C ALA A 24 15.85 1.56 -3.63
N VAL A 25 15.87 1.42 -2.30
CA VAL A 25 15.44 0.21 -1.59
C VAL A 25 13.92 0.07 -1.68
N VAL A 26 13.19 1.17 -1.45
CA VAL A 26 11.73 1.20 -1.58
C VAL A 26 11.29 0.86 -3.00
N ALA A 27 11.94 1.48 -3.99
CA ALA A 27 11.62 1.23 -5.39
C ALA A 27 11.88 -0.24 -5.80
N ARG A 28 12.95 -0.86 -5.28
CA ARG A 28 13.23 -2.29 -5.53
C ARG A 28 12.18 -3.19 -4.87
N ALA A 29 11.86 -2.94 -3.60
CA ALA A 29 10.85 -3.70 -2.87
C ALA A 29 9.48 -3.60 -3.54
N PHE A 30 9.07 -2.39 -3.95
CA PHE A 30 7.82 -2.18 -4.66
C PHE A 30 7.77 -2.93 -6.00
N ARG A 31 8.86 -2.92 -6.79
CA ARG A 31 8.94 -3.67 -8.05
C ARG A 31 8.85 -5.19 -7.85
N ALA A 32 9.30 -5.72 -6.71
CA ALA A 32 9.24 -7.14 -6.41
C ALA A 32 7.83 -7.64 -6.05
N LEU A 33 6.88 -6.75 -5.77
CA LEU A 33 5.51 -7.13 -5.45
C LEU A 33 4.77 -7.70 -6.68
N PRO A 34 3.82 -8.63 -6.49
CA PRO A 34 2.89 -9.04 -7.55
C PRO A 34 2.19 -7.84 -8.20
N SER A 35 1.83 -7.96 -9.49
CA SER A 35 1.19 -6.86 -10.26
C SER A 35 -0.06 -6.31 -9.55
N ALA A 36 -0.92 -7.19 -9.04
CA ALA A 36 -2.14 -6.80 -8.32
C ALA A 36 -1.86 -6.00 -7.04
N HIS A 37 -0.74 -6.26 -6.35
CA HIS A 37 -0.32 -5.50 -5.18
C HIS A 37 0.27 -4.14 -5.57
N ARG A 38 1.03 -4.07 -6.66
CA ARG A 38 1.54 -2.79 -7.17
C ARG A 38 0.40 -1.89 -7.61
N GLU A 39 -0.52 -2.44 -8.39
CA GLU A 39 -1.67 -1.72 -8.93
C GLU A 39 -2.53 -1.13 -7.81
N ILE A 40 -2.89 -1.93 -6.80
CA ILE A 40 -3.72 -1.42 -5.70
C ILE A 40 -3.03 -0.29 -4.93
N LEU A 41 -1.72 -0.42 -4.67
CA LEU A 41 -0.96 0.62 -3.97
C LEU A 41 -0.77 1.86 -4.84
N THR A 42 -0.59 1.71 -6.15
CA THR A 42 -0.58 2.84 -7.11
C THR A 42 -1.85 3.65 -6.98
N GLU A 43 -3.02 3.00 -6.96
CA GLU A 43 -4.27 3.74 -6.92
C GLU A 43 -4.58 4.33 -5.55
N THR A 44 -4.31 3.62 -4.45
CA THR A 44 -4.72 4.09 -3.11
C THR A 44 -3.66 4.90 -2.38
N VAL A 45 -2.37 4.67 -2.63
CA VAL A 45 -1.27 5.34 -1.91
C VAL A 45 -0.64 6.42 -2.77
N PHE A 46 -0.32 6.12 -4.04
CA PHE A 46 0.37 7.09 -4.90
C PHE A 46 -0.58 8.08 -5.59
N ARG A 47 -1.80 7.65 -5.89
CA ARG A 47 -2.84 8.52 -6.48
C ARG A 47 -3.92 8.94 -5.48
N GLU A 48 -3.75 8.57 -4.21
CA GLU A 48 -4.61 8.96 -3.09
C GLU A 48 -6.13 8.69 -3.32
N ARG A 49 -6.47 7.71 -4.17
CA ARG A 49 -7.87 7.37 -4.39
C ARG A 49 -8.44 6.66 -3.18
N SER A 50 -9.70 6.95 -2.89
CA SER A 50 -10.47 6.19 -1.92
C SER A 50 -10.66 4.74 -2.36
N VAL A 51 -11.02 3.88 -1.40
CA VAL A 51 -11.31 2.47 -1.66
C VAL A 51 -12.40 2.29 -2.73
N ASN A 52 -13.43 3.13 -2.72
CA ASN A 52 -14.53 3.06 -3.68
C ASN A 52 -14.10 3.47 -5.09
N GLU A 53 -13.28 4.52 -5.21
CA GLU A 53 -12.76 4.96 -6.50
C GLU A 53 -11.79 3.94 -7.08
N ALA A 54 -10.92 3.34 -6.26
CA ALA A 54 -10.04 2.25 -6.68
C ALA A 54 -10.84 1.01 -7.10
N ALA A 55 -11.91 0.66 -6.39
CA ALA A 55 -12.80 -0.44 -6.75
C ALA A 55 -13.45 -0.22 -8.12
N ALA A 56 -13.99 0.98 -8.35
CA ALA A 56 -14.61 1.36 -9.62
C ALA A 56 -13.61 1.35 -10.78
N LEU A 57 -12.40 1.88 -10.56
CA LEU A 57 -11.36 1.94 -11.59
C LEU A 57 -10.83 0.56 -11.98
N LEU A 58 -10.63 -0.32 -10.98
CA LEU A 58 -10.03 -1.64 -11.18
C LEU A 58 -11.07 -2.72 -11.51
N GLY A 59 -12.36 -2.40 -11.49
CA GLY A 59 -13.44 -3.36 -11.77
C GLY A 59 -13.53 -4.51 -10.76
N VAL A 60 -13.17 -4.25 -9.50
CA VAL A 60 -13.20 -5.25 -8.42
C VAL A 60 -14.11 -4.82 -7.28
N PRO A 61 -14.68 -5.76 -6.51
CA PRO A 61 -15.49 -5.42 -5.33
C PRO A 61 -14.69 -4.62 -4.29
N VAL A 62 -15.38 -3.73 -3.57
CA VAL A 62 -14.81 -2.92 -2.47
C VAL A 62 -14.13 -3.79 -1.42
N ASP A 63 -14.70 -4.95 -1.09
CA ASP A 63 -14.11 -5.84 -0.09
C ASP A 63 -12.82 -6.51 -0.59
N VAL A 64 -12.70 -6.73 -1.91
CA VAL A 64 -11.44 -7.18 -2.53
C VAL A 64 -10.39 -6.09 -2.45
N VAL A 65 -10.75 -4.82 -2.64
CA VAL A 65 -9.81 -3.69 -2.48
C VAL A 65 -9.24 -3.65 -1.07
N LYS A 66 -10.09 -3.70 -0.03
CA LYS A 66 -9.64 -3.64 1.37
C LYS A 66 -8.62 -4.74 1.70
N VAL A 67 -8.96 -5.99 1.36
CA VAL A 67 -8.09 -7.14 1.62
C VAL A 67 -6.81 -7.07 0.78
N ARG A 68 -6.90 -6.65 -0.48
CA ARG A 68 -5.73 -6.52 -1.36
C ARG A 68 -4.78 -5.41 -0.90
N VAL A 69 -5.29 -4.28 -0.40
CA VAL A 69 -4.46 -3.21 0.20
C VAL A 69 -3.71 -3.74 1.42
N TYR A 70 -4.41 -4.45 2.32
CA TYR A 70 -3.78 -5.06 3.50
C TYR A 70 -2.63 -6.01 3.11
N HIS A 71 -2.87 -6.96 2.20
CA HIS A 71 -1.84 -7.90 1.77
C HIS A 71 -0.71 -7.23 0.97
N ALA A 72 -1.00 -6.20 0.19
CA ALA A 72 0.01 -5.46 -0.54
C ALA A 72 0.96 -4.69 0.40
N LEU A 73 0.42 -4.04 1.43
CA LEU A 73 1.22 -3.37 2.46
C LEU A 73 2.02 -4.38 3.29
N HIS A 74 1.42 -5.51 3.66
CA HIS A 74 2.12 -6.57 4.37
C HIS A 74 3.27 -7.15 3.55
N ALA A 75 3.04 -7.42 2.27
CA ALA A 75 4.07 -7.90 1.34
C ALA A 75 5.18 -6.85 1.14
N LEU A 76 4.83 -5.56 1.06
CA LEU A 76 5.81 -4.48 0.95
C LEU A 76 6.68 -4.38 2.20
N HIS A 77 6.08 -4.45 3.38
CA HIS A 77 6.80 -4.48 4.64
C HIS A 77 7.75 -5.68 4.73
N ALA A 78 7.30 -6.87 4.33
CA ALA A 78 8.14 -8.06 4.25
C ALA A 78 9.31 -7.89 3.27
N ALA A 79 9.08 -7.27 2.11
CA ALA A 79 10.11 -7.02 1.11
C ALA A 79 11.16 -5.98 1.56
N LEU A 80 10.76 -5.02 2.40
CA LEU A 80 11.66 -4.03 2.99
C LEU A 80 12.49 -4.61 4.15
N ASN A 81 11.90 -5.51 4.92
CA ASN A 81 12.57 -6.21 6.04
C ASN A 81 13.23 -7.53 5.63
N GLY A 82 13.30 -7.83 4.33
CA GLY A 82 13.95 -9.01 3.79
C GLY A 82 15.39 -9.16 4.32
N PRO A 83 15.95 -10.38 4.31
CA PRO A 83 17.15 -10.70 5.09
C PRO A 83 18.25 -9.67 4.90
N ARG A 84 18.70 -9.09 6.03
CA ARG A 84 19.89 -8.24 6.08
C ARG A 84 21.00 -8.98 5.33
N PRO A 85 21.68 -8.37 4.33
CA PRO A 85 22.81 -9.03 3.71
C PRO A 85 23.83 -9.32 4.82
N THR A 86 24.01 -10.60 5.13
CA THR A 86 25.14 -11.11 5.88
C THR A 86 26.35 -10.99 4.96
N ALA A 87 27.03 -9.86 5.04
CA ALA A 87 28.38 -9.68 4.53
C ALA A 87 29.23 -9.20 5.69
#